data_AF-A0A8T5LJV1-F1
#
_entry.id   AF-A0A8T5LJV1-F1
#
_cell.length_a   1.000
_cell.length_b   1.000
_cell.length_c   1.000
_cell.angle_alpha   90.00
_cell.angle_beta   90.00
_cell.angle_gamma   90.00
#
_symmetry.space_group_name_H-M   'P 1'
#
loop_
_entity.id
_entity.type
_entity.pdbx_description
1 polymer ?
#
loop_
_entity_poly.entity_id
_entity_poly.type
_entity_poly.pdbx_seq_one_letter_code
_entity_poly.pdbx_strand_id
1 'polypeptide(L)'
;MDMNKKAILFTFIAIIISSLLTLIFATSQITPFDQDVELDKSRVTTMNDYVLSLIAYSQTSLEISGYRALEGMIEFISTNHSFSDAKDINKSFSECVMNATLKGGPCPLMGNMTITSMIDNVKNISKNEFGYSDIDIRISDLWLDQEKAFAVTAHMKITVFLNGRDVIWNITKNVSQEISIVGLKDPLYFSMPYNTTFLETRIALGTFNYTTFEIFVNSTEYMSSQVGLITNDTFGESYKPLSFFGRLANNPNVKSDPYLTIISVVSPKKLEDAGILPASQPRNVSYVDFLFKKQYSNCLNLKKVKNDNSGAIIDDWHARLVFGFNSSELDDTSC
;
A
#
# COMPACT_ATOMS: atom_id res chain seq x y z
N MET A 1 27.96 94.87 -14.28
CA MET A 1 26.99 93.77 -14.05
C MET A 1 27.31 92.50 -14.87
N ASP A 2 28.36 92.51 -15.71
CA ASP A 2 28.69 91.37 -16.59
C ASP A 2 29.44 90.20 -15.91
N MET A 3 29.95 90.38 -14.68
CA MET A 3 30.55 89.29 -13.89
C MET A 3 29.52 88.21 -13.52
N ASN A 4 28.25 88.59 -13.29
CA ASN A 4 27.22 87.65 -12.87
C ASN A 4 26.77 86.71 -14.01
N LYS A 5 26.90 87.14 -15.27
CA LYS A 5 26.53 86.32 -16.43
C LYS A 5 27.51 85.15 -16.64
N LYS A 6 28.79 85.33 -16.31
CA LYS A 6 29.81 84.29 -16.42
C LYS A 6 29.61 83.20 -15.36
N ALA A 7 29.24 83.57 -14.14
CA ALA A 7 28.97 82.61 -13.06
C ALA A 7 27.76 81.70 -13.36
N ILE A 8 26.71 82.25 -13.99
CA ILE A 8 25.53 81.49 -14.43
C ILE A 8 25.90 80.47 -15.52
N LEU A 9 26.76 80.85 -16.47
CA LEU A 9 27.23 79.93 -17.51
C LEU A 9 28.04 78.76 -16.92
N PHE A 10 28.95 79.06 -15.98
CA PHE A 10 29.77 78.03 -15.34
C PHE A 10 28.96 77.05 -14.49
N THR A 11 27.95 77.54 -13.75
CA THR A 11 27.05 76.67 -12.96
C THR A 11 26.19 75.79 -13.87
N PHE A 12 25.71 76.31 -15.00
CA PHE A 12 24.95 75.50 -15.97
C PHE A 12 25.81 74.40 -16.60
N ILE A 13 27.05 74.71 -16.98
CA ILE A 13 28.01 73.73 -17.49
C ILE A 13 28.34 72.68 -16.42
N ALA A 14 28.54 73.10 -15.16
CA ALA A 14 28.80 72.18 -14.05
C ALA A 14 27.62 71.21 -13.81
N ILE A 15 26.38 71.71 -13.84
CA ILE A 15 25.18 70.87 -13.70
C ILE A 15 25.09 69.86 -14.85
N ILE A 16 25.35 70.28 -16.09
CA ILE A 16 25.35 69.38 -17.25
C ILE A 16 26.44 68.31 -17.09
N ILE A 17 27.67 68.68 -16.76
CA ILE A 17 28.78 67.73 -16.58
C ILE A 17 28.49 66.78 -15.42
N SER A 18 27.97 67.27 -14.29
CA SER A 18 27.58 66.43 -13.16
C SER A 18 26.46 65.46 -13.55
N SER A 19 25.43 65.91 -14.28
CA SER A 19 24.35 65.03 -14.74
C SER A 19 24.85 63.96 -15.71
N LEU A 20 25.78 64.32 -16.61
CA LEU A 20 26.39 63.39 -17.57
C LEU A 20 27.24 62.34 -16.84
N LEU A 21 28.04 62.76 -15.86
CA LEU A 21 28.83 61.87 -15.01
C LEU A 21 27.92 60.93 -14.21
N THR A 22 26.86 61.43 -13.59
CA THR A 22 25.90 60.59 -12.88
C THR A 22 25.26 59.56 -13.81
N LEU A 23 24.94 59.93 -15.05
CA LEU A 23 24.35 59.02 -16.03
C LEU A 23 25.34 57.93 -16.47
N ILE A 24 26.60 58.28 -16.71
CA ILE A 24 27.69 57.33 -17.02
C ILE A 24 27.90 56.34 -15.85
N PHE A 25 27.92 56.83 -14.61
CA PHE A 25 28.07 56.00 -13.42
C PHE A 25 26.82 55.18 -13.07
N ALA A 26 25.62 55.68 -13.37
CA ALA A 26 24.37 54.95 -13.18
C ALA A 26 24.24 53.78 -14.16
N THR A 27 24.66 53.95 -15.42
CA THR A 27 24.70 52.85 -16.40
C THR A 27 25.84 51.86 -16.17
N SER A 28 26.87 52.28 -15.42
CA SER A 28 27.95 51.41 -14.94
C SER A 28 27.71 50.90 -13.52
N GLN A 29 26.43 50.77 -13.12
CA GLN A 29 26.05 49.65 -12.27
C GLN A 29 26.31 48.37 -13.06
N ILE A 30 27.60 48.02 -13.09
CA ILE A 30 28.11 46.68 -13.22
C ILE A 30 27.37 45.95 -12.10
N THR A 31 26.21 45.37 -12.39
CA THR A 31 25.89 44.11 -11.74
C THR A 31 27.12 43.28 -12.05
N PRO A 32 28.00 42.93 -11.09
CA PRO A 32 28.96 41.89 -11.37
C PRO A 32 28.06 40.70 -11.71
N PHE A 33 27.93 40.45 -13.01
CA PHE A 33 27.35 39.24 -13.55
C PHE A 33 28.44 38.22 -13.27
N ASP A 34 28.52 37.84 -12.00
CA ASP A 34 29.54 36.96 -11.48
C ASP A 34 29.13 35.59 -12.00
N GLN A 35 29.58 35.28 -13.22
CA GLN A 35 29.24 34.06 -13.94
C GLN A 35 29.52 32.82 -13.07
N ASP A 36 30.49 32.94 -12.16
CA ASP A 36 30.82 31.94 -11.15
C ASP A 36 29.65 31.71 -10.16
N VAL A 37 28.96 32.77 -9.72
CA VAL A 37 27.77 32.66 -8.85
C VAL A 37 26.61 31.98 -9.57
N GLU A 38 26.41 32.26 -10.87
CA GLU A 38 25.37 31.59 -11.65
C GLU A 38 25.69 30.11 -11.88
N LEU A 39 26.95 29.79 -12.16
CA LEU A 39 27.43 28.43 -12.36
C LEU A 39 27.34 27.59 -11.08
N ASP A 40 27.76 28.15 -9.94
CA ASP A 40 27.64 27.47 -8.64
C ASP A 40 26.18 27.30 -8.24
N LYS A 41 25.33 28.31 -8.47
CA LYS A 41 23.88 28.19 -8.25
C LYS A 41 23.27 27.09 -9.11
N SER A 42 23.66 26.99 -10.38
CA SER A 42 23.18 25.95 -11.29
C SER A 42 23.58 24.55 -10.80
N ARG A 43 24.83 24.38 -10.36
CA ARG A 43 25.34 23.12 -9.78
C ARG A 43 24.59 22.72 -8.50
N VAL A 44 24.43 23.65 -7.57
CA VAL A 44 23.71 23.41 -6.32
C VAL A 44 22.25 23.04 -6.60
N THR A 45 21.61 23.72 -7.56
CA THR A 45 20.22 23.43 -7.95
C THR A 45 20.11 22.03 -8.56
N THR A 46 20.99 21.70 -9.50
CA THR A 46 21.01 20.38 -10.16
C THR A 46 21.22 19.25 -9.14
N MET A 47 22.15 19.45 -8.21
CA MET A 47 22.44 18.46 -7.18
C MET A 47 21.27 18.32 -6.19
N ASN A 48 20.62 19.42 -5.83
CA ASN A 48 19.43 19.39 -5.00
C ASN A 48 18.29 18.60 -5.68
N ASP A 49 18.04 18.86 -6.96
CA ASP A 49 17.02 18.15 -7.75
C ASP A 49 17.36 16.66 -7.89
N TYR A 50 18.64 16.34 -8.03
CA TYR A 50 19.13 14.96 -8.02
C TYR A 50 18.86 14.27 -6.68
N VAL A 51 19.17 14.90 -5.53
CA VAL A 51 18.88 14.34 -4.20
C VAL A 51 17.38 14.16 -3.97
N LEU A 52 16.55 15.10 -4.43
CA LEU A 52 15.09 14.94 -4.39
C LEU A 52 14.61 13.78 -5.26
N SER A 53 15.22 13.60 -6.44
CA SER A 53 14.92 12.49 -7.35
C SER A 53 15.32 11.14 -6.76
N LEU A 54 16.43 11.06 -6.02
CA LEU A 54 16.83 9.84 -5.28
C LEU A 54 15.79 9.43 -4.24
N ILE A 55 15.21 10.39 -3.53
CA ILE A 55 14.16 10.13 -2.55
C ILE A 55 12.91 9.58 -3.26
N ALA A 56 12.49 10.18 -4.37
CA ALA A 56 11.35 9.69 -5.15
C ALA A 56 11.61 8.30 -5.76
N TYR A 57 12.82 8.05 -6.24
CA TYR A 57 13.23 6.73 -6.72
C TYR A 57 13.20 5.68 -5.59
N SER A 58 13.59 6.06 -4.37
CA SER A 58 13.53 5.17 -3.21
C SER A 58 12.09 4.77 -2.84
N GLN A 59 11.10 5.65 -3.03
CA GLN A 59 9.68 5.31 -2.89
C GLN A 59 9.25 4.24 -3.88
N THR A 60 9.57 4.45 -5.16
CA THR A 60 9.25 3.50 -6.23
C THR A 60 9.97 2.16 -6.02
N SER A 61 11.23 2.21 -5.58
CA SER A 61 12.01 1.00 -5.27
C SER A 61 11.42 0.23 -4.09
N LEU A 62 10.95 0.94 -3.07
CA LEU A 62 10.25 0.34 -1.92
C LEU A 62 8.92 -0.30 -2.35
N GLU A 63 8.18 0.32 -3.27
CA GLU A 63 6.95 -0.26 -3.82
C GLU A 63 7.23 -1.60 -4.53
N ILE A 64 8.18 -1.60 -5.47
CA ILE A 64 8.50 -2.77 -6.29
C ILE A 64 9.08 -3.90 -5.43
N SER A 65 10.11 -3.58 -4.62
CA SER A 65 10.76 -4.56 -3.75
C SER A 65 9.81 -5.06 -2.66
N GLY A 66 8.98 -4.17 -2.11
CA GLY A 66 7.97 -4.50 -1.12
C GLY A 66 6.91 -5.44 -1.68
N TYR A 67 6.37 -5.17 -2.87
CA TYR A 67 5.40 -6.07 -3.53
C TYR A 67 6.00 -7.46 -3.75
N ARG A 68 7.23 -7.55 -4.27
CA ARG A 68 7.94 -8.82 -4.47
C ARG A 68 8.22 -9.54 -3.15
N ALA A 69 8.55 -8.81 -2.09
CA ALA A 69 8.75 -9.39 -0.78
C ALA A 69 7.45 -9.98 -0.21
N LEU A 70 6.32 -9.30 -0.36
CA LEU A 70 5.02 -9.85 0.04
C LEU A 70 4.67 -11.12 -0.74
N GLU A 71 4.91 -11.13 -2.06
CA GLU A 71 4.73 -12.30 -2.91
C GLU A 71 5.61 -13.48 -2.44
N GLY A 72 6.89 -13.22 -2.15
CA GLY A 72 7.82 -14.20 -1.61
C GLY A 72 7.44 -14.72 -0.21
N MET A 73 6.91 -13.85 0.65
CA MET A 73 6.40 -14.22 1.97
C MET A 73 5.18 -15.14 1.88
N ILE A 74 4.28 -14.89 0.92
CA ILE A 74 3.12 -15.76 0.66
C ILE A 74 3.59 -17.14 0.17
N GLU A 75 4.54 -17.18 -0.77
CA GLU A 75 5.13 -18.44 -1.24
C GLU A 75 5.82 -19.21 -0.10
N PHE A 76 6.47 -18.52 0.83
CA PHE A 76 7.06 -19.14 2.00
C PHE A 76 6.02 -19.76 2.95
N ILE A 77 4.88 -19.11 3.16
CA ILE A 77 3.77 -19.66 3.95
C ILE A 77 3.27 -20.98 3.35
N SER A 78 3.29 -21.10 2.01
CA SER A 78 2.86 -22.32 1.33
C SER A 78 3.63 -23.58 1.74
N THR A 79 4.87 -23.39 2.21
CA THR A 79 5.77 -24.48 2.61
C THR A 79 5.95 -24.58 4.13
N ASN A 80 5.88 -23.47 4.86
CA ASN A 80 6.23 -23.39 6.30
C ASN A 80 5.06 -22.97 7.22
N HIS A 81 3.83 -23.04 6.71
CA HIS A 81 2.55 -22.88 7.40
C HIS A 81 2.14 -21.45 7.85
N SER A 82 2.96 -20.62 8.50
CA SER A 82 2.59 -19.23 8.89
C SER A 82 3.70 -18.42 9.56
N PHE A 83 3.48 -17.11 9.76
CA PHE A 83 4.26 -16.25 10.67
C PHE A 83 3.68 -16.26 12.09
N SER A 84 4.50 -16.06 13.12
CA SER A 84 4.01 -16.15 14.51
C SER A 84 3.19 -14.94 14.96
N ASP A 85 3.60 -13.74 14.56
CA ASP A 85 2.99 -12.47 14.96
C ASP A 85 3.40 -11.31 14.02
N ALA A 86 2.91 -10.09 14.29
CA ALA A 86 3.25 -8.89 13.50
C ALA A 86 4.75 -8.54 13.51
N LYS A 87 5.48 -8.88 14.58
CA LYS A 87 6.91 -8.59 14.69
C LYS A 87 7.71 -9.54 13.80
N ASP A 88 7.32 -10.81 13.76
CA ASP A 88 7.88 -11.81 12.84
C ASP A 88 7.60 -11.43 11.38
N ILE A 89 6.39 -10.97 11.06
CA ILE A 89 6.05 -10.43 9.74
C ILE A 89 6.97 -9.26 9.37
N ASN A 90 7.11 -8.25 10.23
CA ASN A 90 7.93 -7.07 9.97
C ASN A 90 9.42 -7.40 9.82
N LYS A 91 9.94 -8.27 10.68
CA LYS A 91 11.33 -8.74 10.59
C LYS A 91 11.57 -9.48 9.28
N SER A 92 10.66 -10.39 8.93
CA SER A 92 10.72 -11.21 7.72
C SER A 92 10.62 -10.36 6.45
N PHE A 93 9.72 -9.37 6.44
CA PHE A 93 9.60 -8.41 5.35
C PHE A 93 10.88 -7.58 5.19
N SER A 94 11.40 -7.01 6.29
CA SER A 94 12.62 -6.21 6.23
C SER A 94 13.82 -7.03 5.76
N GLU A 95 13.93 -8.28 6.20
CA GLU A 95 14.97 -9.19 5.76
C GLU A 95 14.87 -9.45 4.25
N CYS A 96 13.65 -9.72 3.76
CA CYS A 96 13.42 -10.05 2.36
C CYS A 96 13.67 -8.84 1.44
N VAL A 97 13.16 -7.66 1.78
CA VAL A 97 13.35 -6.43 0.99
C VAL A 97 14.82 -5.99 0.93
N MET A 98 15.55 -6.12 2.04
CA MET A 98 16.94 -5.64 2.13
C MET A 98 17.96 -6.64 1.60
N ASN A 99 17.77 -7.93 1.88
CA ASN A 99 18.80 -8.96 1.69
C ASN A 99 18.37 -10.08 0.73
N ALA A 100 17.13 -10.07 0.22
CA ALA A 100 16.54 -11.21 -0.49
C ALA A 100 16.58 -12.51 0.35
N THR A 101 16.53 -12.40 1.68
CA THR A 101 16.46 -13.56 2.59
C THR A 101 15.22 -13.50 3.47
N LEU A 102 14.70 -14.65 3.85
CA LEU A 102 13.49 -14.80 4.63
C LEU A 102 13.70 -15.89 5.68
N LYS A 103 13.74 -15.50 6.95
CA LYS A 103 14.07 -16.39 8.08
C LYS A 103 15.42 -17.11 7.89
N GLY A 104 16.40 -16.42 7.31
CA GLY A 104 17.74 -16.95 7.02
C GLY A 104 17.86 -17.81 5.75
N GLY A 105 16.74 -18.13 5.08
CA GLY A 105 16.72 -18.78 3.76
C GLY A 105 16.60 -17.75 2.63
N PRO A 106 16.69 -18.16 1.35
CA PRO A 106 16.40 -17.25 0.24
C PRO A 106 14.92 -16.85 0.23
N CYS A 107 14.63 -15.56 0.02
CA CYS A 107 13.26 -15.09 -0.16
C CYS A 107 12.80 -15.40 -1.60
N PRO A 108 11.72 -16.18 -1.80
CA PRO A 108 11.24 -16.51 -3.14
C PRO A 108 10.92 -15.26 -3.95
N LEU A 109 11.11 -15.32 -5.27
CA LEU A 109 10.70 -14.28 -6.23
C LEU A 109 11.38 -12.91 -6.09
N MET A 110 12.31 -12.72 -5.14
CA MET A 110 13.06 -11.46 -5.01
C MET A 110 14.13 -11.29 -6.08
N GLY A 111 14.91 -12.33 -6.39
CA GLY A 111 16.06 -12.20 -7.31
C GLY A 111 16.96 -11.01 -6.95
N ASN A 112 17.26 -10.15 -7.93
CA ASN A 112 18.01 -8.89 -7.73
C ASN A 112 17.11 -7.67 -7.52
N MET A 113 15.85 -7.86 -7.11
CA MET A 113 14.87 -6.78 -6.93
C MET A 113 14.83 -6.27 -5.47
N THR A 114 15.93 -6.41 -4.72
CA THR A 114 16.04 -5.82 -3.39
C THR A 114 16.17 -4.31 -3.49
N ILE A 115 15.69 -3.60 -2.47
CA ILE A 115 15.84 -2.14 -2.43
C ILE A 115 17.31 -1.72 -2.39
N THR A 116 18.16 -2.53 -1.74
CA THR A 116 19.62 -2.33 -1.66
C THR A 116 20.25 -2.45 -3.04
N SER A 117 19.90 -3.49 -3.81
CA SER A 117 20.40 -3.67 -5.19
C SER A 117 19.93 -2.54 -6.11
N MET A 118 18.67 -2.12 -6.01
CA MET A 118 18.14 -1.00 -6.78
C MET A 118 18.86 0.32 -6.47
N ILE A 119 19.18 0.58 -5.20
CA ILE A 119 19.93 1.76 -4.77
C ILE A 119 21.39 1.68 -5.23
N ASP A 120 22.02 0.51 -5.11
CA ASP A 120 23.40 0.33 -5.56
C ASP A 120 23.53 0.49 -7.07
N ASN A 121 22.53 0.07 -7.85
CA ASN A 121 22.46 0.37 -9.28
C ASN A 121 22.42 1.88 -9.54
N VAL A 122 21.63 2.63 -8.78
CA VAL A 122 21.61 4.10 -8.91
C VAL A 122 22.92 4.72 -8.47
N LYS A 123 23.56 4.26 -7.39
CA LYS A 123 24.90 4.72 -7.01
C LYS A 123 25.92 4.49 -8.13
N ASN A 124 25.87 3.32 -8.77
CA ASN A 124 26.75 2.98 -9.88
C ASN A 124 26.53 3.89 -11.10
N ILE A 125 25.27 4.15 -11.48
CA ILE A 125 24.92 5.10 -12.54
C ILE A 125 25.42 6.50 -12.16
N SER A 126 25.24 6.90 -10.91
CA SER A 126 25.61 8.23 -10.42
C SER A 126 27.12 8.46 -10.46
N LYS A 127 27.89 7.43 -10.12
CA LYS A 127 29.33 7.43 -10.23
C LYS A 127 29.81 7.45 -11.68
N ASN A 128 29.21 6.64 -12.55
CA ASN A 128 29.68 6.45 -13.93
C ASN A 128 29.26 7.59 -14.86
N GLU A 129 28.03 8.08 -14.73
CA GLU A 129 27.45 9.07 -15.64
C GLU A 129 27.64 10.51 -15.15
N PHE A 130 27.61 10.72 -13.82
CA PHE A 130 27.66 12.06 -13.23
C PHE A 130 28.96 12.34 -12.45
N GLY A 131 29.82 11.34 -12.29
CA GLY A 131 31.08 11.50 -11.55
C GLY A 131 30.92 11.65 -10.04
N TYR A 132 29.75 11.32 -9.48
CA TYR A 132 29.49 11.41 -8.04
C TYR A 132 30.06 10.17 -7.33
N SER A 133 31.35 10.19 -7.01
CA SER A 133 32.03 9.07 -6.33
C SER A 133 31.67 8.93 -4.85
N ASP A 134 31.31 10.04 -4.21
CA ASP A 134 31.16 10.15 -2.76
C ASP A 134 29.68 10.19 -2.35
N ILE A 135 28.89 9.31 -2.95
CA ILE A 135 27.49 9.11 -2.61
C ILE A 135 27.32 7.90 -1.68
N ASP A 136 26.76 8.15 -0.50
CA ASP A 136 26.36 7.11 0.44
C ASP A 136 24.86 7.21 0.71
N ILE A 137 24.16 6.11 0.51
CA ILE A 137 22.72 6.01 0.74
C ILE A 137 22.52 4.84 1.68
N ARG A 138 21.94 5.13 2.84
CA ARG A 138 21.66 4.17 3.91
C ARG A 138 20.16 4.07 4.13
N ILE A 139 19.67 2.84 4.26
CA ILE A 139 18.29 2.56 4.66
C ILE A 139 18.31 1.99 6.06
N SER A 140 17.39 2.45 6.91
CA SER A 140 17.15 1.92 8.24
C SER A 140 15.65 1.93 8.56
N ASP A 141 15.28 1.32 9.69
CA ASP A 141 13.92 1.35 10.24
C ASP A 141 12.83 0.95 9.22
N LEU A 142 13.05 -0.16 8.51
CA LEU A 142 12.09 -0.72 7.54
C LEU A 142 11.03 -1.58 8.26
N TRP A 143 9.76 -1.26 8.09
CA TRP A 143 8.63 -2.02 8.66
C TRP A 143 7.35 -1.81 7.83
N LEU A 144 6.36 -2.68 8.05
CA LEU A 144 5.04 -2.59 7.43
C LEU A 144 3.97 -2.21 8.47
N ASP A 145 3.00 -1.42 8.02
CA ASP A 145 1.68 -1.30 8.62
C ASP A 145 0.58 -1.66 7.62
N GLN A 146 -0.63 -1.81 8.11
CA GLN A 146 -1.83 -1.89 7.30
C GLN A 146 -2.83 -0.85 7.80
N GLU A 147 -3.11 0.15 6.98
CA GLU A 147 -4.13 1.17 7.25
C GLU A 147 -5.35 1.03 6.32
N LYS A 148 -5.24 0.17 5.29
CA LYS A 148 -6.31 -0.13 4.33
C LYS A 148 -6.46 -1.64 4.14
N ALA A 149 -7.69 -2.10 3.86
CA ALA A 149 -7.94 -3.52 3.67
C ALA A 149 -7.13 -4.12 2.48
N PHE A 150 -7.01 -3.40 1.36
CA PHE A 150 -6.35 -3.87 0.13
C PHE A 150 -4.97 -3.25 -0.12
N ALA A 151 -4.38 -2.61 0.89
CA ALA A 151 -3.03 -2.08 0.76
C ALA A 151 -2.31 -2.10 2.11
N VAL A 152 -1.01 -2.37 2.06
CA VAL A 152 -0.11 -2.22 3.22
C VAL A 152 0.80 -1.03 2.99
N THR A 153 1.16 -0.32 4.06
CA THR A 153 2.08 0.82 3.98
C THR A 153 3.45 0.36 4.45
N ALA A 154 4.44 0.40 3.58
CA ALA A 154 5.83 0.21 3.96
C ALA A 154 6.44 1.54 4.40
N HIS A 155 7.10 1.53 5.55
CA HIS A 155 7.80 2.68 6.10
C HIS A 155 9.29 2.38 6.15
N MET A 156 10.12 3.33 5.74
CA MET A 156 11.57 3.24 5.88
C MET A 156 12.16 4.61 6.19
N LYS A 157 13.36 4.63 6.76
CA LYS A 157 14.18 5.82 6.90
C LYS A 157 15.33 5.75 5.91
N ILE A 158 15.45 6.77 5.07
CA ILE A 158 16.56 6.91 4.13
C ILE A 158 17.46 8.07 4.56
N THR A 159 18.76 7.81 4.64
CA THR A 159 19.79 8.83 4.83
C THR A 159 20.65 8.89 3.59
N VAL A 160 20.65 10.05 2.92
CA VAL A 160 21.47 10.35 1.76
C VAL A 160 22.58 11.29 2.19
N PHE A 161 23.82 10.83 2.03
CA PHE A 161 25.02 11.64 2.14
C PHE A 161 25.65 11.77 0.76
N LEU A 162 25.88 13.01 0.32
CA LEU A 162 26.49 13.31 -0.95
C LEU A 162 27.45 14.48 -0.78
N ASN A 163 28.73 14.22 -1.02
CA ASN A 163 29.77 15.23 -0.96
C ASN A 163 29.97 15.85 -2.35
N GLY A 164 29.45 17.05 -2.56
CA GLY A 164 29.81 17.87 -3.72
C GLY A 164 31.13 18.60 -3.49
N ARG A 165 31.62 19.31 -4.51
CA ARG A 165 32.86 20.08 -4.41
C ARG A 165 32.77 21.18 -3.34
N ASP A 166 31.68 21.93 -3.35
CA ASP A 166 31.51 23.15 -2.54
C ASP A 166 30.40 23.03 -1.49
N VAL A 167 29.58 21.97 -1.58
CA VAL A 167 28.40 21.76 -0.73
C VAL A 167 28.27 20.28 -0.37
N ILE A 168 27.87 20.01 0.86
CA ILE A 168 27.60 18.66 1.37
C ILE A 168 26.09 18.55 1.62
N TRP A 169 25.48 17.50 1.07
CA TRP A 169 24.11 17.12 1.38
C TRP A 169 24.13 15.96 2.37
N ASN A 170 23.47 16.13 3.51
CA ASN A 170 23.25 15.08 4.50
C ASN A 170 21.79 15.14 4.93
N ILE A 171 20.94 14.41 4.19
CA ILE A 171 19.50 14.46 4.35
C ILE A 171 19.02 13.13 4.89
N THR A 172 18.26 13.16 5.98
CA THR A 172 17.53 11.99 6.49
C THR A 172 16.05 12.24 6.33
N LYS A 173 15.33 11.30 5.71
CA LYS A 173 13.90 11.41 5.46
C LYS A 173 13.20 10.10 5.77
N ASN A 174 12.04 10.20 6.40
CA ASN A 174 11.12 9.07 6.51
C ASN A 174 10.33 8.97 5.20
N VAL A 175 10.39 7.81 4.58
CA VAL A 175 9.68 7.47 3.36
C VAL A 175 8.58 6.49 3.73
N SER A 176 7.40 6.70 3.17
CA SER A 176 6.27 5.79 3.33
C SER A 176 5.64 5.59 1.96
N GLN A 177 5.34 4.35 1.64
CA GLN A 177 4.82 3.94 0.35
C GLN A 177 3.73 2.90 0.54
N GLU A 178 2.58 3.15 -0.10
CA GLU A 178 1.48 2.20 -0.15
C GLU A 178 1.79 1.13 -1.19
N ILE A 179 1.61 -0.13 -0.81
CA ILE A 179 1.79 -1.31 -1.64
C ILE A 179 0.43 -2.00 -1.70
N SER A 180 -0.14 -2.04 -2.90
CA SER A 180 -1.38 -2.77 -3.15
C SER A 180 -1.15 -4.27 -2.95
N ILE A 181 -2.07 -4.94 -2.25
CA ILE A 181 -2.08 -6.41 -2.17
C ILE A 181 -2.93 -7.04 -3.28
N VAL A 182 -3.60 -6.23 -4.10
CA VAL A 182 -4.38 -6.71 -5.25
C VAL A 182 -3.46 -7.46 -6.21
N GLY A 183 -3.88 -8.65 -6.62
CA GLY A 183 -3.07 -9.55 -7.45
C GLY A 183 -2.15 -10.49 -6.65
N LEU A 184 -1.95 -10.27 -5.35
CA LEU A 184 -1.26 -11.24 -4.50
C LEU A 184 -2.19 -12.41 -4.15
N LYS A 185 -1.65 -13.62 -4.02
CA LYS A 185 -2.42 -14.78 -3.54
C LYS A 185 -2.79 -14.63 -2.07
N ASP A 186 -3.95 -15.12 -1.67
CA ASP A 186 -4.38 -15.15 -0.29
C ASP A 186 -3.58 -16.20 0.51
N PRO A 187 -2.85 -15.79 1.56
CA PRO A 187 -2.05 -16.70 2.38
C PRO A 187 -2.84 -17.86 2.98
N LEU A 188 -4.15 -17.70 3.19
CA LEU A 188 -4.98 -18.76 3.79
C LEU A 188 -5.37 -19.87 2.81
N TYR A 189 -5.36 -19.60 1.50
CA TYR A 189 -5.89 -20.51 0.49
C TYR A 189 -4.83 -20.91 -0.55
N PHE A 190 -3.55 -20.83 -0.21
CA PHE A 190 -2.46 -21.13 -1.16
C PHE A 190 -2.51 -22.56 -1.73
N SER A 191 -3.08 -23.52 -0.98
CA SER A 191 -3.16 -24.94 -1.35
C SER A 191 -4.38 -25.28 -2.21
N MET A 192 -5.23 -24.29 -2.48
CA MET A 192 -6.43 -24.48 -3.28
C MET A 192 -6.08 -24.51 -4.79
N PRO A 193 -6.77 -25.35 -5.59
CA PRO A 193 -6.47 -25.51 -7.02
C PRO A 193 -6.95 -24.35 -7.91
N TYR A 194 -7.60 -23.35 -7.34
CA TYR A 194 -8.16 -22.20 -8.04
C TYR A 194 -7.37 -20.93 -7.77
N ASN A 195 -7.60 -19.91 -8.61
CA ASN A 195 -6.99 -18.61 -8.41
C ASN A 195 -7.49 -18.01 -7.09
N THR A 196 -6.57 -17.66 -6.20
CA THR A 196 -6.85 -17.08 -4.87
C THR A 196 -6.24 -15.69 -4.77
N THR A 197 -6.10 -14.99 -5.89
CA THR A 197 -5.53 -13.64 -5.90
C THR A 197 -6.53 -12.62 -5.41
N PHE A 198 -6.10 -11.71 -4.53
CA PHE A 198 -6.94 -10.60 -4.10
C PHE A 198 -7.41 -9.77 -5.29
N LEU A 199 -8.71 -9.53 -5.34
CA LEU A 199 -9.35 -8.60 -6.28
C LEU A 199 -10.05 -7.53 -5.44
N GLU A 200 -9.67 -6.27 -5.62
CA GLU A 200 -10.40 -5.17 -4.98
C GLU A 200 -11.70 -4.96 -5.76
N THR A 201 -12.82 -5.14 -5.06
CA THR A 201 -14.14 -4.78 -5.58
C THR A 201 -14.74 -3.70 -4.69
N ARG A 202 -15.25 -2.64 -5.34
CA ARG A 202 -15.89 -1.52 -4.66
C ARG A 202 -17.38 -1.66 -4.81
N ILE A 203 -18.07 -1.80 -3.68
CA ILE A 203 -19.52 -1.76 -3.64
C ILE A 203 -19.95 -0.33 -3.35
N ALA A 204 -20.67 0.29 -4.28
CA ALA A 204 -21.32 1.57 -4.03
C ALA A 204 -22.46 1.37 -3.01
N LEU A 205 -22.42 2.16 -1.94
CA LEU A 205 -23.45 2.15 -0.89
C LEU A 205 -24.82 2.53 -1.50
N GLY A 206 -25.86 1.75 -1.20
CA GLY A 206 -27.26 2.05 -1.57
C GLY A 206 -27.85 1.24 -2.73
N THR A 207 -27.02 0.48 -3.48
CA THR A 207 -27.48 -0.37 -4.60
C THR A 207 -27.33 -1.88 -4.34
N PHE A 208 -27.11 -2.27 -3.09
CA PHE A 208 -26.99 -3.68 -2.71
C PHE A 208 -28.38 -4.30 -2.60
N ASN A 209 -28.84 -4.87 -3.71
CA ASN A 209 -30.01 -5.76 -3.74
C ASN A 209 -29.52 -7.18 -4.06
N TYR A 210 -30.42 -8.16 -3.93
CA TYR A 210 -30.09 -9.58 -4.13
C TYR A 210 -29.46 -9.86 -5.50
N THR A 211 -29.95 -9.22 -6.57
CA THR A 211 -29.44 -9.40 -7.93
C THR A 211 -28.03 -8.84 -8.09
N THR A 212 -27.73 -7.69 -7.49
CA THR A 212 -26.36 -7.16 -7.46
C THR A 212 -25.44 -8.03 -6.62
N PHE A 213 -25.92 -8.62 -5.52
CA PHE A 213 -25.16 -9.57 -4.71
C PHE A 213 -24.88 -10.88 -5.47
N GLU A 214 -25.84 -11.44 -6.19
CA GLU A 214 -25.69 -12.68 -6.94
C GLU A 214 -24.74 -12.52 -8.15
N ILE A 215 -24.88 -11.43 -8.90
CA ILE A 215 -23.93 -11.07 -9.98
C ILE A 215 -22.52 -10.84 -9.40
N PHE A 216 -22.43 -10.22 -8.22
CA PHE A 216 -21.18 -9.95 -7.53
C PHE A 216 -20.50 -11.22 -7.01
N VAL A 217 -21.23 -12.08 -6.31
CA VAL A 217 -20.79 -13.41 -5.86
C VAL A 217 -20.27 -14.26 -7.00
N ASN A 218 -20.94 -14.19 -8.15
CA ASN A 218 -20.54 -14.93 -9.33
C ASN A 218 -19.34 -14.32 -10.07
N SER A 219 -19.00 -13.05 -9.79
CA SER A 219 -17.94 -12.31 -10.51
C SER A 219 -16.71 -11.98 -9.68
N THR A 220 -16.77 -12.08 -8.34
CA THR A 220 -15.67 -11.69 -7.44
C THR A 220 -15.27 -12.78 -6.46
N GLU A 221 -13.99 -12.82 -6.09
CA GLU A 221 -13.43 -13.76 -5.12
C GLU A 221 -13.18 -13.12 -3.72
N TYR A 222 -13.15 -11.78 -3.64
CA TYR A 222 -12.79 -11.03 -2.41
C TYR A 222 -13.59 -9.73 -2.27
N MET A 223 -13.80 -9.27 -1.03
CA MET A 223 -14.54 -8.05 -0.68
C MET A 223 -13.85 -7.25 0.44
N SER A 224 -13.87 -5.92 0.31
CA SER A 224 -13.54 -4.96 1.38
C SER A 224 -14.76 -4.66 2.22
N SER A 225 -14.69 -4.91 3.53
CA SER A 225 -15.71 -4.44 4.46
C SER A 225 -15.36 -3.02 4.92
N GLN A 226 -15.47 -2.01 4.05
CA GLN A 226 -15.51 -0.61 4.55
C GLN A 226 -16.77 -0.34 5.37
N VAL A 227 -17.77 -1.21 5.23
CA VAL A 227 -18.95 -1.22 6.07
C VAL A 227 -18.53 -1.76 7.43
N GLY A 228 -18.84 -1.02 8.49
CA GLY A 228 -18.92 -1.57 9.84
C GLY A 228 -20.05 -2.59 9.94
N LEU A 229 -20.02 -3.66 9.15
CA LEU A 229 -20.82 -4.87 9.36
C LEU A 229 -20.43 -5.53 10.69
N ILE A 230 -19.34 -5.07 11.31
CA ILE A 230 -18.87 -5.46 12.63
C ILE A 230 -19.69 -4.76 13.72
N THR A 231 -21.00 -4.98 13.69
CA THR A 231 -21.72 -5.11 14.95
C THR A 231 -21.56 -6.56 15.40
N ASN A 232 -21.39 -6.81 16.70
CA ASN A 232 -21.45 -8.17 17.30
C ASN A 232 -22.71 -8.95 16.85
N ASP A 233 -23.70 -8.23 16.31
CA ASP A 233 -24.94 -8.73 15.72
C ASP A 233 -24.79 -9.46 14.40
N THR A 234 -23.82 -9.12 13.56
CA THR A 234 -23.69 -9.73 12.22
C THR A 234 -22.80 -10.96 12.23
N PHE A 235 -21.67 -10.94 12.96
CA PHE A 235 -20.67 -12.01 12.91
C PHE A 235 -20.57 -12.85 14.20
N GLY A 236 -21.24 -12.44 15.29
CA GLY A 236 -21.03 -13.02 16.62
C GLY A 236 -19.66 -12.66 17.21
N GLU A 237 -19.49 -12.75 18.52
CA GLU A 237 -18.23 -12.37 19.19
C GLU A 237 -17.02 -13.24 18.79
N SER A 238 -17.28 -14.38 18.13
CA SER A 238 -16.28 -15.41 17.82
C SER A 238 -15.65 -15.31 16.43
N TYR A 239 -16.22 -14.54 15.49
CA TYR A 239 -15.72 -14.52 14.10
C TYR A 239 -15.32 -13.10 13.69
N LYS A 240 -14.00 -12.85 13.71
CA LYS A 240 -13.41 -11.61 13.23
C LYS A 240 -12.74 -11.89 11.89
N PRO A 241 -13.20 -11.29 10.78
CA PRO A 241 -12.53 -11.50 9.51
C PRO A 241 -11.12 -10.88 9.59
N LEU A 242 -10.18 -11.48 8.85
CA LEU A 242 -8.76 -11.20 9.04
C LEU A 242 -8.29 -10.03 8.15
N SER A 243 -7.46 -9.17 8.72
CA SER A 243 -6.59 -8.27 7.97
C SER A 243 -5.56 -9.08 7.16
N PHE A 244 -4.84 -8.44 6.24
CA PHE A 244 -3.79 -9.14 5.48
C PHE A 244 -2.69 -9.67 6.42
N PHE A 245 -2.33 -8.91 7.45
CA PHE A 245 -1.42 -9.38 8.50
C PHE A 245 -1.98 -10.56 9.29
N GLY A 246 -3.28 -10.51 9.63
CA GLY A 246 -3.97 -11.63 10.28
C GLY A 246 -3.93 -12.90 9.44
N ARG A 247 -4.05 -12.78 8.11
CA ARG A 247 -3.94 -13.90 7.16
C ARG A 247 -2.53 -14.46 7.08
N LEU A 248 -1.50 -13.60 7.00
CA LEU A 248 -0.10 -14.01 7.01
C LEU A 248 0.28 -14.75 8.31
N ALA A 249 -0.26 -14.32 9.45
CA ALA A 249 -0.02 -14.94 10.75
C ALA A 249 -0.99 -16.09 11.08
N ASN A 250 -2.02 -16.31 10.25
CA ASN A 250 -3.18 -17.13 10.58
C ASN A 250 -3.71 -16.88 12.02
N ASN A 251 -3.81 -15.61 12.41
CA ASN A 251 -4.13 -15.20 13.78
C ASN A 251 -5.06 -13.98 13.80
N PRO A 252 -6.30 -14.11 14.30
CA PRO A 252 -7.29 -13.03 14.34
C PRO A 252 -6.95 -11.90 15.31
N ASN A 253 -5.96 -12.07 16.18
CA ASN A 253 -5.54 -11.02 17.10
C ASN A 253 -4.49 -10.08 16.47
N VAL A 254 -3.92 -10.43 15.33
CA VAL A 254 -2.90 -9.63 14.64
C VAL A 254 -3.59 -8.54 13.82
N LYS A 255 -3.44 -7.27 14.26
CA LYS A 255 -4.02 -6.08 13.59
C LYS A 255 -5.53 -6.26 13.33
N SER A 256 -6.27 -6.58 14.39
CA SER A 256 -7.73 -6.74 14.36
C SER A 256 -8.44 -5.40 14.35
N ASP A 257 -8.50 -4.76 13.19
CA ASP A 257 -9.30 -3.56 12.97
C ASP A 257 -10.41 -3.87 11.96
N PRO A 258 -11.68 -3.60 12.32
CA PRO A 258 -12.82 -3.73 11.42
C PRO A 258 -12.63 -3.14 10.01
N TYR A 259 -11.94 -2.01 9.89
CA TYR A 259 -11.75 -1.30 8.63
C TYR A 259 -10.63 -1.88 7.77
N LEU A 260 -9.78 -2.73 8.35
CA LEU A 260 -8.67 -3.42 7.66
C LEU A 260 -9.06 -4.81 7.18
N THR A 261 -10.31 -5.17 7.41
CA THR A 261 -10.75 -6.55 7.33
C THR A 261 -11.09 -6.93 5.89
N ILE A 262 -10.53 -8.06 5.43
CA ILE A 262 -10.79 -8.63 4.11
C ILE A 262 -11.77 -9.79 4.27
N ILE A 263 -12.82 -9.81 3.46
CA ILE A 263 -13.79 -10.90 3.40
C ILE A 263 -13.52 -11.69 2.12
N SER A 264 -13.29 -12.99 2.24
CA SER A 264 -13.14 -13.89 1.08
C SER A 264 -14.50 -14.51 0.76
N VAL A 265 -14.85 -14.54 -0.52
CA VAL A 265 -16.11 -15.13 -1.00
C VAL A 265 -15.78 -16.13 -2.10
N VAL A 266 -15.88 -17.42 -1.80
CA VAL A 266 -15.60 -18.48 -2.77
C VAL A 266 -16.92 -18.97 -3.39
N SER A 267 -16.98 -19.01 -4.72
CA SER A 267 -18.15 -19.57 -5.42
C SER A 267 -18.34 -21.06 -5.06
N PRO A 268 -19.57 -21.51 -4.75
CA PRO A 268 -19.85 -22.91 -4.39
C PRO A 268 -19.46 -23.88 -5.49
N LYS A 269 -19.69 -23.49 -6.75
CA LYS A 269 -19.37 -24.32 -7.92
C LYS A 269 -17.86 -24.56 -8.06
N LYS A 270 -17.03 -23.57 -7.71
CA LYS A 270 -15.57 -23.74 -7.74
C LYS A 270 -15.06 -24.70 -6.65
N LEU A 271 -15.72 -24.74 -5.50
CA LEU A 271 -15.41 -25.69 -4.42
C LEU A 271 -15.87 -27.12 -4.77
N GLU A 272 -16.97 -27.26 -5.49
CA GLU A 272 -17.43 -28.54 -6.06
C GLU A 272 -16.48 -29.05 -7.15
N ASP A 273 -16.09 -28.20 -8.10
CA ASP A 273 -15.12 -28.54 -9.16
C ASP A 273 -13.75 -28.95 -8.56
N ALA A 274 -13.40 -28.44 -7.38
CA ALA A 274 -12.22 -28.79 -6.62
C ALA A 274 -12.38 -30.07 -5.76
N GLY A 275 -13.56 -30.70 -5.75
CA GLY A 275 -13.87 -31.89 -4.96
C GLY A 275 -13.98 -31.63 -3.44
N ILE A 276 -14.10 -30.36 -3.04
CA ILE A 276 -14.20 -29.95 -1.63
C ILE A 276 -15.66 -30.07 -1.16
N LEU A 277 -16.62 -29.88 -2.07
CA LEU A 277 -18.05 -30.05 -1.80
C LEU A 277 -18.64 -31.16 -2.66
N PRO A 278 -19.54 -32.00 -2.10
CA PRO A 278 -20.29 -32.96 -2.90
C PRO A 278 -21.23 -32.24 -3.87
N ALA A 279 -21.28 -32.70 -5.13
CA ALA A 279 -22.19 -32.22 -6.17
C ALA A 279 -23.69 -32.26 -5.82
N SER A 280 -24.04 -32.90 -4.70
CA SER A 280 -25.39 -33.08 -4.19
C SER A 280 -25.84 -32.01 -3.19
N GLN A 281 -24.99 -31.06 -2.77
CA GLN A 281 -25.37 -29.98 -1.83
C GLN A 281 -25.93 -28.72 -2.54
N PRO A 282 -26.72 -27.87 -1.82
CA PRO A 282 -27.46 -26.76 -2.43
C PRO A 282 -26.57 -25.74 -3.16
N ARG A 283 -27.09 -25.22 -4.27
CA ARG A 283 -26.34 -24.68 -5.42
C ARG A 283 -26.13 -23.15 -5.41
N ASN A 284 -26.55 -22.46 -4.34
CA ASN A 284 -26.66 -20.99 -4.31
C ASN A 284 -25.87 -20.35 -3.14
N VAL A 285 -24.77 -20.96 -2.73
CA VAL A 285 -24.01 -20.50 -1.55
C VAL A 285 -22.64 -20.01 -1.96
N SER A 286 -22.46 -18.70 -2.14
CA SER A 286 -21.12 -18.14 -1.94
C SER A 286 -20.64 -18.59 -0.56
N TYR A 287 -19.59 -19.40 -0.53
CA TYR A 287 -18.85 -19.68 0.68
C TYR A 287 -18.08 -18.41 0.99
N VAL A 288 -18.82 -17.44 1.53
CA VAL A 288 -18.25 -16.54 2.50
C VAL A 288 -17.76 -17.46 3.62
N ASP A 289 -16.51 -17.34 4.05
CA ASP A 289 -15.99 -18.09 5.18
C ASP A 289 -16.66 -17.65 6.50
N PHE A 290 -17.99 -17.63 6.58
CA PHE A 290 -18.78 -17.34 7.79
C PHE A 290 -20.12 -18.06 7.71
N LEU A 291 -20.16 -19.32 8.17
CA LEU A 291 -21.39 -19.98 8.58
C LEU A 291 -21.83 -19.37 9.92
N PHE A 292 -22.90 -18.57 9.88
CA PHE A 292 -23.47 -17.89 11.04
C PHE A 292 -23.89 -18.89 12.12
N LYS A 293 -23.40 -18.71 13.35
CA LYS A 293 -24.02 -19.23 14.57
C LYS A 293 -24.23 -18.07 15.54
N LYS A 294 -25.44 -17.49 15.58
CA LYS A 294 -25.83 -16.54 16.63
C LYS A 294 -27.08 -17.01 17.35
N GLN A 295 -27.02 -16.91 18.68
CA GLN A 295 -28.08 -17.18 19.64
C GLN A 295 -29.03 -15.96 19.63
N TYR A 296 -30.23 -16.11 19.07
CA TYR A 296 -31.27 -15.08 19.10
C TYR A 296 -32.20 -15.31 20.29
N SER A 297 -32.47 -14.26 21.05
CA SER A 297 -33.44 -14.26 22.17
C SER A 297 -34.89 -14.06 21.73
N ASN A 298 -35.14 -13.79 20.45
CA ASN A 298 -36.49 -13.68 19.89
C ASN A 298 -36.57 -14.50 18.59
N CYS A 299 -37.22 -15.65 18.67
CA CYS A 299 -37.25 -16.67 17.65
C CYS A 299 -38.35 -16.41 16.63
N LEU A 300 -38.09 -15.53 15.68
CA LEU A 300 -38.96 -15.38 14.53
C LEU A 300 -38.29 -16.00 13.31
N ASN A 301 -38.85 -17.16 12.91
CA ASN A 301 -38.66 -17.85 11.64
C ASN A 301 -37.26 -18.43 11.37
N LEU A 302 -36.65 -19.07 12.36
CA LEU A 302 -35.46 -19.89 12.13
C LEU A 302 -35.84 -21.33 11.76
N LYS A 303 -35.09 -21.90 10.81
CA LYS A 303 -35.31 -23.23 10.24
C LYS A 303 -34.01 -24.04 10.25
N LYS A 304 -34.13 -25.32 10.52
CA LYS A 304 -33.04 -26.29 10.39
C LYS A 304 -33.29 -27.16 9.17
N VAL A 305 -32.26 -27.48 8.41
CA VAL A 305 -32.41 -28.42 7.28
C VAL A 305 -32.64 -29.82 7.83
N LYS A 306 -33.70 -30.49 7.37
CA LYS A 306 -34.03 -31.86 7.79
C LYS A 306 -32.85 -32.80 7.55
N ASN A 307 -32.53 -33.62 8.54
CA ASN A 307 -31.42 -34.57 8.54
C ASN A 307 -30.01 -33.95 8.55
N ASP A 308 -29.88 -32.62 8.68
CA ASP A 308 -28.57 -32.00 8.90
C ASP A 308 -28.16 -32.10 10.38
N ASN A 309 -27.07 -32.80 10.64
CA ASN A 309 -26.53 -32.98 11.99
C ASN A 309 -25.51 -31.89 12.38
N SER A 310 -25.21 -30.94 11.49
CA SER A 310 -24.25 -29.85 11.74
C SER A 310 -24.72 -28.85 12.81
N GLY A 311 -26.03 -28.81 13.08
CA GLY A 311 -26.63 -27.80 13.95
C GLY A 311 -26.70 -26.42 13.31
N ALA A 312 -26.51 -26.32 11.98
CA ALA A 312 -26.74 -25.09 11.24
C ALA A 312 -28.23 -24.73 11.25
N ILE A 313 -28.51 -23.45 11.49
CA ILE A 313 -29.85 -22.88 11.53
C ILE A 313 -29.82 -21.66 10.61
N ILE A 314 -30.81 -21.57 9.72
CA ILE A 314 -30.94 -20.53 8.69
C ILE A 314 -32.34 -19.95 8.83
N ASP A 315 -32.56 -18.66 8.66
CA ASP A 315 -33.92 -18.13 8.68
C ASP A 315 -34.73 -18.60 7.45
N ASP A 316 -36.04 -18.75 7.63
CA ASP A 316 -36.99 -19.31 6.65
C ASP A 316 -36.97 -18.54 5.31
N TRP A 317 -36.69 -17.23 5.37
CA TRP A 317 -36.59 -16.41 4.18
C TRP A 317 -35.33 -16.76 3.38
N HIS A 318 -34.16 -16.81 4.01
CA HIS A 318 -32.92 -17.21 3.33
C HIS A 318 -32.95 -18.69 2.91
N ALA A 319 -33.47 -19.59 3.75
CA ALA A 319 -33.55 -21.02 3.45
C ALA A 319 -34.34 -21.29 2.15
N ARG A 320 -35.46 -20.57 1.95
CA ARG A 320 -36.31 -20.73 0.75
C ARG A 320 -35.79 -19.98 -0.46
N LEU A 321 -35.42 -18.71 -0.30
CA LEU A 321 -35.08 -17.84 -1.44
C LEU A 321 -33.62 -17.97 -1.88
N VAL A 322 -32.71 -18.12 -0.92
CA VAL A 322 -31.28 -18.19 -1.21
C VAL A 322 -30.87 -19.63 -1.44
N PHE A 323 -31.19 -20.53 -0.52
CA PHE A 323 -30.74 -21.93 -0.59
C PHE A 323 -31.67 -22.84 -1.38
N GLY A 324 -32.85 -22.35 -1.78
CA GLY A 324 -33.82 -23.09 -2.60
C GLY A 324 -34.46 -24.28 -1.89
N PHE A 325 -34.37 -24.35 -0.56
CA PHE A 325 -35.04 -25.40 0.20
C PHE A 325 -36.55 -25.21 0.12
N ASN A 326 -37.25 -26.30 -0.18
CA ASN A 326 -38.69 -26.32 0.01
C ASN A 326 -38.99 -26.26 1.50
N SER A 327 -40.09 -25.62 1.87
CA SER A 327 -40.56 -25.57 3.26
C SER A 327 -40.68 -26.95 3.92
N SER A 328 -40.87 -28.01 3.13
CA SER A 328 -40.91 -29.41 3.58
C SER A 328 -39.55 -29.99 3.99
N GLU A 329 -38.45 -29.40 3.53
CA GLU A 329 -37.05 -29.80 3.80
C GLU A 329 -36.48 -29.05 5.01
N LEU A 330 -37.30 -28.22 5.64
CA LEU A 330 -36.96 -27.38 6.77
C LEU A 330 -37.79 -27.78 7.98
N ASP A 331 -37.11 -28.06 9.09
CA ASP A 331 -37.73 -28.21 10.40
C ASP A 331 -37.80 -26.84 11.07
N ASP A 332 -38.95 -26.55 11.68
CA ASP A 332 -39.04 -25.46 12.65
C ASP A 332 -38.09 -25.75 13.80
N THR A 333 -37.17 -24.83 14.06
CA THR A 333 -36.37 -24.91 15.27
C THR A 333 -37.20 -24.35 16.42
N SER A 334 -37.62 -25.22 17.34
CA SER A 334 -38.08 -24.77 18.64
C SER A 334 -36.90 -24.16 19.38
N CYS A 335 -37.07 -22.92 19.80
CA CYS A 335 -36.40 -22.44 21.00
C CYS A 335 -37.07 -23.11 22.20
#